data_AF-A0A0R3RWQ0-F1
#
_entry.id   AF-A0A0R3RWQ0-F1
#
_cell.length_a   1.000
_cell.length_b   1.000
_cell.length_c   1.000
_cell.angle_alpha   90.00
_cell.angle_beta   90.00
_cell.angle_gamma   90.00
#
_symmetry.space_group_name_H-M   'P 1'
#
loop_
_entity.id
_entity.type
_entity.pdbx_description
1 polymer ?
#
loop_
_entity_poly.entity_id
_entity_poly.type
_entity_poly.pdbx_seq_one_letter_code
_entity_poly.pdbx_strand_id
1 'polypeptide(L)' 'MNSQVVGKSMLLNDRIVHVNERSEFFRYEHFYVIYCNFYLLDKDEKNYLTPFDISLYSNSALTNLVVQRIFFRSYIVE' A
#
# COMPACT_ATOMS: atom_id res chain seq x y z
N MET A 1 -16.29 -33.37 -6.86
CA MET A 1 -16.09 -32.00 -7.39
C MET A 1 -14.92 -31.22 -6.75
N ASN A 2 -13.99 -31.82 -5.97
CA ASN A 2 -13.03 -31.01 -5.16
C ASN A 2 -11.52 -31.28 -5.41
N SER A 3 -11.13 -31.95 -6.50
CA SER A 3 -9.70 -32.22 -6.75
C SER A 3 -8.96 -31.05 -7.45
N GLN A 4 -9.66 -30.24 -8.25
CA GLN A 4 -9.03 -29.08 -8.94
C GLN A 4 -8.79 -27.86 -8.04
N VAL A 5 -9.52 -27.71 -6.94
CA VAL A 5 -9.41 -26.52 -6.05
C VAL A 5 -8.14 -26.60 -5.19
N VAL A 6 -7.79 -27.80 -4.72
CA VAL A 6 -6.59 -28.02 -3.89
C VAL A 6 -5.30 -27.80 -4.70
N GLY A 7 -5.29 -28.18 -5.99
CA GLY A 7 -4.13 -27.93 -6.86
C GLY A 7 -3.89 -26.44 -7.12
N LYS A 8 -4.95 -25.64 -7.24
CA LYS A 8 -4.82 -24.19 -7.44
C LYS A 8 -4.37 -23.44 -6.19
N SER A 9 -4.83 -23.81 -5.00
CA SER A 9 -4.42 -23.17 -3.75
C SER A 9 -2.94 -23.44 -3.42
N MET A 10 -2.46 -24.66 -3.69
CA MET A 10 -1.05 -25.01 -3.49
C MET A 10 -0.14 -24.25 -4.46
N LEU A 11 -0.46 -24.25 -5.76
CA LEU A 11 0.31 -23.51 -6.78
C LEU A 11 0.32 -21.99 -6.54
N LEU A 12 -0.75 -21.43 -5.97
CA LEU A 12 -0.81 -20.01 -5.62
C LEU A 12 0.11 -19.69 -4.44
N ASN A 13 0.12 -20.52 -3.40
CA ASN A 13 1.02 -20.36 -2.26
C ASN A 13 2.48 -20.45 -2.68
N ASP A 14 2.85 -21.43 -3.53
CA ASP A 14 4.21 -21.57 -4.03
C ASP A 14 4.68 -20.31 -4.80
N ARG A 15 3.78 -19.71 -5.59
CA ARG A 15 4.07 -18.45 -6.29
C ARG A 15 4.25 -17.28 -5.33
N ILE A 16 3.42 -17.16 -4.30
CA ILE A 16 3.50 -16.08 -3.31
C ILE A 16 4.79 -16.21 -2.49
N VAL A 17 5.17 -17.43 -2.09
CA VAL A 17 6.44 -17.69 -1.39
C VAL A 17 7.62 -17.26 -2.26
N HIS A 18 7.62 -17.62 -3.55
CA HIS A 18 8.64 -17.16 -4.47
C HIS A 18 8.68 -15.64 -4.70
N VAL A 19 7.55 -14.93 -4.58
CA VAL A 19 7.54 -13.46 -4.62
C VAL A 19 8.14 -12.88 -3.34
N ASN A 20 7.86 -13.48 -2.17
CA ASN A 20 8.40 -13.04 -0.89
C ASN A 20 9.91 -13.31 -0.75
N GLU A 21 10.46 -14.25 -1.49
CA GLU A 21 11.89 -14.57 -1.44
C GLU A 21 12.75 -13.71 -2.37
N ARG A 22 12.14 -12.98 -3.32
CA ARG A 22 12.86 -12.11 -4.25
C ARG A 22 13.18 -10.77 -3.60
N SER A 23 14.46 -10.40 -3.57
CA SER A 23 14.93 -9.10 -3.07
C SER A 23 14.64 -7.92 -4.01
N GLU A 24 14.27 -8.20 -5.26
CA GLU A 24 13.92 -7.21 -6.28
C GLU A 24 12.52 -6.59 -6.04
N PHE A 25 11.67 -7.27 -5.27
CA PHE A 25 10.31 -6.82 -4.96
C PHE A 25 10.09 -6.78 -3.45
N PHE A 26 9.15 -5.95 -3.03
CA PHE A 26 8.72 -5.95 -1.64
C PHE A 26 7.96 -7.24 -1.34
N ARG A 27 8.30 -7.89 -0.22
CA ARG A 27 7.55 -9.02 0.30
C ARG A 27 6.10 -8.61 0.55
N TYR A 28 5.21 -9.59 0.51
CA TYR A 28 3.79 -9.39 0.80
C TYR A 28 3.56 -8.79 2.19
N GLU A 29 4.43 -9.09 3.15
CA GLU A 29 4.41 -8.49 4.49
C GLU A 29 4.59 -6.96 4.43
N HIS A 30 5.52 -6.47 3.60
CA HIS A 30 5.74 -5.05 3.41
C HIS A 30 4.58 -4.40 2.67
N PHE A 31 4.01 -5.09 1.68
CA PHE A 31 2.80 -4.64 1.00
C PHE A 31 1.64 -4.44 2.00
N TYR A 32 1.44 -5.41 2.90
CA TYR A 32 0.36 -5.34 3.87
C TYR A 32 0.51 -4.15 4.83
N VAL A 33 1.72 -3.88 5.32
CA VAL A 33 1.99 -2.70 6.17
C VAL A 33 1.65 -1.39 5.44
N ILE A 34 2.04 -1.28 4.16
CA ILE A 34 1.72 -0.11 3.34
C ILE A 34 0.20 0.01 3.16
N TYR A 35 -0.48 -1.09 2.85
CA TYR A 35 -1.93 -1.12 2.66
C TYR A 35 -2.70 -0.75 3.91
N CYS A 36 -2.34 -1.30 5.08
CA CYS A 36 -2.98 -0.96 6.35
C CYS A 36 -2.86 0.53 6.66
N ASN A 37 -1.68 1.12 6.43
CA ASN A 37 -1.47 2.55 6.63
C ASN A 37 -2.31 3.39 5.66
N PHE A 38 -2.40 2.98 4.39
CA PHE A 38 -3.24 3.66 3.42
C PHE A 38 -4.72 3.59 3.80
N TYR A 39 -5.22 2.39 4.10
CA TYR A 39 -6.61 2.14 4.48
C TYR A 39 -7.00 2.89 5.76
N LEU A 40 -6.08 3.00 6.73
CA LEU A 40 -6.33 3.75 7.97
C LEU A 40 -6.50 5.26 7.72
N LEU A 41 -5.80 5.80 6.71
CA LEU A 41 -5.84 7.21 6.36
C LEU A 41 -7.01 7.57 5.42
N ASP A 42 -7.36 6.69 4.49
CA ASP A 42 -8.48 6.88 3.55
C ASP A 42 -9.82 6.49 4.18
N LYS A 43 -10.32 7.34 5.10
CA LYS A 43 -11.56 7.08 5.84
C LYS A 43 -12.82 7.03 4.99
N ASP A 44 -12.77 7.62 3.80
CA ASP A 44 -13.92 7.78 2.92
C ASP A 44 -13.86 6.82 1.72
N GLU A 45 -12.95 5.83 1.75
CA GLU A 45 -12.75 4.80 0.72
C GLU A 45 -12.64 5.38 -0.71
N LYS A 46 -11.98 6.53 -0.83
CA LYS A 46 -11.85 7.25 -2.10
C LYS A 46 -10.78 6.65 -3.01
N ASN A 47 -9.94 5.77 -2.49
CA ASN A 47 -8.73 5.23 -3.12
C ASN A 47 -7.69 6.30 -3.47
N TYR A 48 -7.74 7.46 -2.83
CA TYR A 48 -6.70 8.48 -2.89
C TYR A 48 -6.57 9.22 -1.57
N LEU A 49 -5.36 9.68 -1.26
CA LEU A 49 -5.08 10.47 -0.06
C LEU A 49 -4.96 11.94 -0.41
N THR A 50 -5.61 12.78 0.39
CA THR A 50 -5.44 14.23 0.32
C THR A 50 -4.25 14.68 1.16
N PRO A 51 -3.76 15.93 0.99
CA PRO A 51 -2.75 16.50 1.88
C PRO A 51 -3.17 16.47 3.35
N PHE A 52 -4.47 16.62 3.62
CA PHE A 52 -5.01 16.53 4.96
C PHE A 52 -4.85 15.11 5.53
N ASP A 53 -5.18 14.09 4.75
CA ASP A 53 -5.06 12.70 5.20
C ASP A 53 -3.60 12.34 5.53
N ILE A 54 -2.65 12.74 4.66
CA ILE A 54 -1.21 12.52 4.92
C ILE A 54 -0.72 13.31 6.14
N SER A 55 -1.29 14.47 6.45
CA SER A 55 -0.91 15.23 7.65
C SER A 55 -1.25 14.54 8.97
N LEU A 56 -2.17 13.57 8.95
CA LEU A 56 -2.53 12.74 10.10
C LEU A 56 -1.64 11.50 10.25
N TYR A 57 -0.81 11.20 9.24
CA TYR A 57 0.07 10.04 9.27
C TYR A 57 0.98 10.06 10.50
N SER A 58 1.05 8.92 11.19
CA SER A 58 1.89 8.73 12.37
C SER A 58 1.72 9.85 13.41
N ASN A 59 0.46 10.16 13.74
CA ASN A 59 0.12 11.17 14.75
C ASN A 59 0.66 12.57 14.42
N SER A 60 0.61 12.94 13.13
CA SER A 60 1.13 14.20 12.59
C SER A 60 2.64 14.38 12.73
N ALA A 61 3.40 13.29 12.59
CA ALA A 61 4.87 13.35 12.59
C ALA A 61 5.46 14.12 11.39
N LEU A 62 4.72 14.23 10.29
CA LEU A 62 5.14 14.97 9.10
C LEU A 62 4.83 16.46 9.25
N THR A 63 5.83 17.31 8.99
CA THR A 63 5.61 18.77 8.99
C THR A 63 4.81 19.20 7.77
N ASN A 64 4.09 20.31 7.88
CA ASN A 64 3.29 20.85 6.79
C ASN A 64 4.15 21.10 5.52
N LEU A 65 5.40 21.53 5.67
CA LEU A 65 6.34 21.71 4.56
C LEU A 65 6.65 20.40 3.81
N VAL A 66 6.79 19.28 4.54
CA VAL A 66 7.02 17.96 3.92
C VAL A 66 5.76 17.50 3.20
N VAL A 67 4.59 17.66 3.81
CA VAL A 67 3.30 17.35 3.17
C VAL A 67 3.15 18.15 1.88
N GLN A 68 3.36 19.46 1.90
CA GLN A 68 3.29 20.30 0.70
C GLN A 68 4.27 19.84 -0.39
N ARG A 69 5.50 19.45 -0.04
CA ARG A 69 6.49 18.94 -1.01
C ARG A 69 6.05 17.64 -1.69
N ILE A 70 5.38 16.74 -0.97
CA ILE A 70 4.87 15.48 -1.55
C ILE A 70 3.85 15.78 -2.66
N PHE A 71 2.98 16.76 -2.45
CA PHE A 71 1.93 17.11 -3.42
C PHE A 71 2.35 18.20 -4.42
N PHE A 72 3.50 18.85 -4.24
CA PHE A 72 3.96 19.98 -5.06
C PHE A 72 3.95 19.68 -6.57
N ARG A 73 4.34 18.47 -6.98
CA ARG A 73 4.40 18.09 -8.39
C ARG A 73 3.02 17.89 -9.04
N SER A 74 1.97 17.64 -8.25
CA SER A 74 0.60 17.53 -8.76
C SER A 74 -0.04 18.87 -9.11
N TYR A 75 0.54 19.99 -8.67
CA TYR A 75 0.04 21.35 -8.93
C TYR A 75 0.70 22.05 -10.13
N ILE A 76 1.67 21.43 -10.81
CA ILE A 76 2.45 22.07 -11.90
C ILE A 76 1.88 21.73 -13.30
N VAL A 77 0.60 21.35 -13.37
CA VAL A 77 -0.11 21.21 -14.65
C VAL A 77 -1.42 22.00 -14.56
N GLU A 78 -1.31 23.31 -14.69
CA GLU A 78 -2.37 24.19 -15.22
C GLU A 78 -1.84 24.85 -16.49
#